data_AF-A0A2G8IR13-F1
#
_entry.id   AF-A0A2G8IR13-F1
#
_cell.length_a   1.000
_cell.length_b   1.000
_cell.length_c   1.000
_cell.angle_alpha   90.00
_cell.angle_beta   90.00
_cell.angle_gamma   90.00
#
_symmetry.space_group_name_H-M   'P 1'
#
loop_
_entity.id
_entity.type
_entity.pdbx_description
1 polymer ?
#
loop_
_entity_poly.entity_id
_entity_poly.type
_entity_poly.pdbx_seq_one_letter_code
_entity_poly.pdbx_strand_id
1 'polypeptide(L)'
;MSKWKAFRYSVLHFLIVFMLFSTSFLKEQNGGQWLLAFMVLIGSISFSVEYVLYRHTNNEKPEARRIKYLYFIMFQIAMTLILFVCFHMLMNRSI
;
A
#
# COMPACT_ATOMS: atom_id res chain seq x y z
N MET A 1 7.51 22.47 3.82
CA MET A 1 6.84 21.55 2.87
C MET A 1 5.55 21.08 3.54
N SER A 2 4.36 21.18 2.93
CA SER A 2 3.14 20.71 3.60
C SER A 2 3.27 19.22 3.91
N LYS A 3 2.83 18.78 5.09
CA LYS A 3 2.93 17.36 5.53
C LYS A 3 2.33 16.41 4.49
N TRP A 4 1.31 16.85 3.74
CA TRP A 4 0.66 16.13 2.65
C TRP A 4 1.57 15.83 1.45
N LYS A 5 2.51 16.73 1.11
CA LYS A 5 3.48 16.47 0.02
C LYS A 5 4.45 15.34 0.36
N ALA A 6 4.64 15.03 1.64
CA ALA A 6 5.57 13.99 2.09
C ALA A 6 5.02 12.57 1.91
N PHE A 7 3.69 12.38 1.88
CA PHE A 7 3.05 11.06 1.79
C PHE A 7 2.50 10.72 0.40
N ARG A 8 2.99 11.43 -0.62
CA ARG A 8 2.44 11.33 -1.99
C ARG A 8 2.56 9.92 -2.56
N TYR A 9 3.57 9.14 -2.15
CA TYR A 9 3.78 7.80 -2.70
C TYR A 9 2.78 6.81 -2.10
N SER A 10 2.52 6.85 -0.79
CA SER A 10 1.46 6.03 -0.19
C SER A 10 0.08 6.39 -0.70
N VAL A 11 -0.22 7.68 -0.89
CA VAL A 11 -1.51 8.11 -1.45
C VAL A 11 -1.69 7.58 -2.87
N LEU A 12 -0.70 7.77 -3.75
CA LEU A 12 -0.76 7.26 -5.12
C LEU A 12 -0.88 5.75 -5.16
N HIS A 13 -0.06 5.04 -4.37
CA HIS A 13 -0.11 3.59 -4.25
C HIS A 13 -1.50 3.11 -3.82
N PHE A 14 -2.06 3.72 -2.78
CA PHE A 14 -3.40 3.38 -2.29
C PHE A 14 -4.48 3.53 -3.37
N LEU A 15 -4.46 4.62 -4.13
CA LEU A 15 -5.42 4.84 -5.22
C LEU A 15 -5.26 3.82 -6.35
N ILE A 16 -4.02 3.52 -6.74
CA ILE A 16 -3.73 2.51 -7.77
C ILE A 16 -4.22 1.13 -7.32
N VAL A 17 -3.92 0.74 -6.08
CA VAL A 17 -4.37 -0.54 -5.51
C VAL A 17 -5.89 -0.61 -5.46
N PHE A 18 -6.56 0.46 -5.04
CA PHE A 18 -8.02 0.49 -5.03
C PHE A 18 -8.60 0.25 -6.44
N MET A 19 -8.09 0.96 -7.45
CA MET A 19 -8.56 0.83 -8.83
C MET A 19 -8.30 -0.57 -9.42
N LEU A 20 -7.11 -1.13 -9.17
CA LEU A 20 -6.73 -2.42 -9.76
C LEU A 20 -7.45 -3.62 -9.14
N PHE A 21 -7.63 -3.61 -7.81
CA PHE A 21 -8.07 -4.81 -7.11
C PHE A 21 -9.55 -4.79 -6.69
N SER A 22 -10.20 -3.62 -6.62
CA SER A 22 -11.61 -3.50 -6.17
C SER A 22 -12.57 -4.43 -6.91
N THR A 23 -12.50 -4.48 -8.24
CA THR A 23 -13.35 -5.35 -9.07
C THR A 23 -13.15 -6.84 -8.75
N SER A 24 -11.94 -7.25 -8.38
CA SER A 24 -11.65 -8.65 -8.02
C SER A 24 -12.33 -9.03 -6.71
N PHE A 25 -12.30 -8.13 -5.72
CA PHE A 25 -12.93 -8.37 -4.43
C PHE A 25 -14.45 -8.32 -4.53
N LEU A 26 -15.02 -7.31 -5.20
CA LEU A 26 -16.46 -7.07 -5.25
C LEU A 26 -17.27 -8.15 -6.02
N LYS A 27 -16.60 -9.05 -6.74
CA LYS A 27 -17.23 -10.19 -7.41
C LYS A 27 -17.63 -11.30 -6.45
N GLU A 28 -17.04 -11.35 -5.26
CA GLU A 28 -17.18 -12.45 -4.31
C GLU A 28 -18.18 -12.13 -3.20
N GLN A 29 -18.74 -13.18 -2.60
CA GLN A 29 -19.63 -13.02 -1.45
C GLN A 29 -18.84 -12.44 -0.26
N ASN A 30 -19.38 -11.40 0.38
CA ASN A 30 -18.67 -10.58 1.39
C ASN A 30 -17.43 -9.83 0.87
N GLY A 31 -17.25 -9.74 -0.45
CA GLY A 31 -16.11 -9.09 -1.10
C GLY A 31 -15.86 -7.65 -0.66
N GLY A 32 -16.91 -6.88 -0.35
CA GLY A 32 -16.78 -5.52 0.17
C GLY A 32 -16.09 -5.43 1.54
N GLN A 33 -16.35 -6.39 2.43
CA GLN A 33 -15.70 -6.45 3.75
C GLN A 33 -14.23 -6.80 3.61
N TRP A 34 -13.92 -7.79 2.75
CA TRP A 34 -12.54 -8.17 2.44
C TRP A 34 -11.76 -7.05 1.75
N LEU A 35 -12.39 -6.32 0.83
CA LEU A 35 -11.79 -5.14 0.20
C LEU A 35 -11.45 -4.07 1.24
N LEU A 36 -12.38 -3.74 2.14
CA LEU A 36 -12.13 -2.77 3.20
C LEU A 36 -10.95 -3.19 4.08
N ALA A 37 -10.93 -4.45 4.54
CA ALA A 37 -9.84 -4.98 5.34
C ALA A 37 -8.49 -4.92 4.59
N PHE A 38 -8.48 -5.30 3.32
CA PHE A 38 -7.29 -5.21 2.45
C PHE A 38 -6.79 -3.77 2.31
N MET A 39 -7.68 -2.82 2.01
CA MET A 39 -7.32 -1.41 1.85
C MET A 39 -6.80 -0.80 3.16
N VAL A 40 -7.42 -1.10 4.30
CA VAL A 40 -6.97 -0.63 5.62
C VAL A 40 -5.57 -1.15 5.94
N LEU A 41 -5.29 -2.43 5.67
CA LEU A 41 -3.96 -3.02 5.86
C LEU A 41 -2.90 -2.35 4.96
N ILE A 42 -3.17 -2.24 3.66
CA ILE A 42 -2.25 -1.60 2.70
C ILE A 42 -1.97 -0.15 3.06
N GLY A 43 -3.02 0.60 3.40
CA GLY A 43 -2.89 1.97 3.87
C GLY A 43 -2.04 2.05 5.13
N SER A 44 -2.40 1.31 6.17
CA SER A 44 -1.70 1.36 7.46
C SER A 44 -0.20 1.07 7.32
N ILE A 45 0.16 0.03 6.57
CA ILE A 45 1.57 -0.34 6.34
C ILE A 45 2.28 0.72 5.51
N SER A 46 1.70 1.12 4.37
CA SER A 46 2.31 2.09 3.45
C SER A 46 2.60 3.43 4.13
N PHE A 47 1.59 4.01 4.77
CA PHE A 47 1.73 5.31 5.43
C PHE A 47 2.69 5.24 6.62
N SER A 48 2.69 4.15 7.40
CA SER A 48 3.61 3.97 8.52
C SER A 48 5.07 3.88 8.05
N VAL A 49 5.33 3.09 7.01
CA VAL A 49 6.69 2.93 6.47
C VAL A 49 7.16 4.22 5.80
N GLU A 50 6.31 4.92 5.04
CA GLU A 50 6.66 6.22 4.45
C GLU A 50 6.94 7.28 5.52
N TYR A 51 6.20 7.27 6.64
CA TYR A 51 6.46 8.15 7.77
C TYR A 51 7.85 7.93 8.37
N VAL A 52 8.20 6.67 8.64
CA VAL A 52 9.53 6.30 9.15
C VAL A 52 10.60 6.69 8.14
N LEU A 53 10.37 6.42 6.86
CA LEU A 53 11.30 6.76 5.78
C LEU A 53 11.51 8.26 5.67
N TYR A 54 10.43 9.05 5.71
CA TYR A 54 10.49 10.51 5.70
C TYR A 54 11.31 11.03 6.88
N ARG A 55 11.08 10.53 8.10
CA ARG A 55 11.80 10.94 9.30
C ARG A 55 13.30 10.64 9.20
N HIS A 56 13.68 9.47 8.71
CA HIS A 56 15.09 9.06 8.60
C HIS A 56 15.85 9.72 7.44
N THR A 57 15.16 10.11 6.38
CA THR A 57 15.81 10.62 5.15
C THR A 57 15.75 12.14 4.99
N ASN A 58 15.11 12.86 5.93
CA ASN A 58 14.89 14.30 5.80
C ASN A 58 16.18 15.13 5.73
N ASN A 59 17.25 14.67 6.39
CA ASN A 59 18.56 15.33 6.40
C ASN A 59 19.55 14.74 5.37
N GLU A 60 19.14 13.74 4.60
CA GLU A 60 20.00 13.11 3.60
C GLU A 60 19.98 13.86 2.26
N LYS A 61 21.08 13.69 1.50
CA LYS A 61 21.19 14.20 0.13
C LYS A 61 20.01 13.71 -0.74
N PRO A 62 19.50 14.53 -1.67
CA PRO A 62 18.35 14.18 -2.52
C PRO A 62 18.50 12.85 -3.27
N GLU A 63 19.71 12.49 -3.69
CA GLU A 63 19.98 11.25 -4.43
C GLU A 63 19.80 10.00 -3.57
N ALA A 64 20.37 9.98 -2.36
CA ALA A 64 20.22 8.88 -1.41
C ALA A 64 18.76 8.70 -1.00
N ARG A 65 18.04 9.81 -0.80
CA ARG A 65 16.61 9.82 -0.55
C ARG A 65 15.84 9.18 -1.71
N ARG A 66 16.12 9.55 -2.95
CA ARG A 66 15.44 9.00 -4.15
C ARG A 66 15.57 7.48 -4.24
N ILE A 67 16.77 6.95 -3.98
CA ILE A 67 17.01 5.49 -4.00
C ILE A 67 16.17 4.78 -2.93
N LYS A 68 16.11 5.31 -1.70
CA LYS A 68 15.31 4.68 -0.63
C LYS A 68 13.81 4.72 -0.92
N TYR A 69 13.30 5.80 -1.53
CA TYR A 69 11.91 5.86 -1.97
C TYR A 69 11.62 4.89 -3.11
N LEU A 70 12.58 4.60 -3.99
CA LEU A 70 12.43 3.56 -5.01
C LEU A 70 12.28 2.18 -4.36
N TYR A 71 13.12 1.83 -3.39
CA TYR A 71 12.98 0.59 -2.63
C TYR A 71 11.66 0.50 -1.87
N PHE A 72 11.20 1.63 -1.32
CA PHE A 72 9.89 1.69 -0.68
C PHE A 72 8.75 1.38 -1.64
N ILE A 73 8.75 1.94 -2.86
CA ILE A 73 7.74 1.64 -3.88
C ILE A 73 7.81 0.16 -4.27
N MET A 74 9.01 -0.40 -4.47
CA MET A 74 9.16 -1.83 -4.76
C MET A 74 8.58 -2.71 -3.64
N PHE A 75 8.84 -2.34 -2.38
CA PHE A 75 8.28 -3.02 -1.21
C PHE A 75 6.75 -2.93 -1.17
N GLN A 76 6.17 -1.76 -1.45
CA GLN A 76 4.72 -1.57 -1.53
C GLN A 76 4.08 -2.51 -2.56
N ILE A 77 4.66 -2.60 -3.76
CA ILE A 77 4.15 -3.47 -4.83
C ILE A 77 4.24 -4.94 -4.39
N ALA A 78 5.40 -5.39 -3.91
CA ALA A 78 5.61 -6.78 -3.48
C ALA A 78 4.64 -7.19 -2.36
N MET A 79 4.52 -6.36 -1.32
CA MET A 79 3.59 -6.61 -0.21
C MET A 79 2.14 -6.63 -0.66
N THR A 80 1.76 -5.76 -1.60
CA THR A 80 0.39 -5.73 -2.14
C THR A 80 0.05 -7.02 -2.85
N LEU A 81 0.95 -7.55 -3.69
CA LEU A 81 0.73 -8.80 -4.40
C LEU A 81 0.63 -9.99 -3.43
N ILE A 82 1.50 -10.04 -2.42
CA ILE A 82 1.45 -11.09 -1.38
C ILE A 82 0.12 -11.03 -0.64
N LEU A 83 -0.27 -9.85 -0.14
CA LEU A 83 -1.53 -9.68 0.57
C LEU A 83 -2.73 -10.00 -0.31
N PHE A 84 -2.72 -9.63 -1.58
CA PHE A 84 -3.80 -9.95 -2.51
C PHE A 84 -3.98 -11.48 -2.63
N VAL A 85 -2.89 -12.23 -2.82
CA VAL A 85 -2.94 -13.70 -2.86
C VAL A 85 -3.46 -14.28 -1.54
N CYS A 86 -2.99 -13.78 -0.39
CA CYS A 86 -3.46 -14.22 0.92
C CYS A 86 -4.96 -13.99 1.10
N PHE A 87 -5.45 -12.81 0.75
CA PHE A 87 -6.88 -12.48 0.85
C PHE A 87 -7.73 -13.32 -0.08
N HIS A 88 -7.26 -13.57 -1.31
CA HIS A 88 -7.96 -14.45 -2.25
C HIS A 88 -8.05 -15.89 -1.74
N MET A 89 -6.97 -16.40 -1.12
CA MET A 89 -6.99 -17.73 -0.48
C MET A 89 -7.93 -17.79 0.73
N LEU A 90 -7.97 -16.73 1.55
CA LEU A 90 -8.87 -16.65 2.71
C LEU A 90 -10.34 -16.60 2.27
N MET A 91 -10.65 -15.77 1.28
CA MET A 91 -11.99 -15.61 0.74
C MET A 91 -12.49 -16.92 0.11
N ASN A 92 -11.65 -17.62 -0.63
CA ASN A 92 -11.96 -18.91 -1.23
C ASN A 92 -12.16 -20.05 -0.21
N ARG A 93 -11.65 -19.91 1.03
CA ARG A 93 -11.91 -20.83 2.15
C ARG A 93 -13.13 -20.44 2.99
N SER A 94 -13.63 -19.22 2.84
CA SER A 94 -14.76 -18.68 3.61
C SER A 94 -16.12 -18.91 2.94
N ILE A 95 -16.12 -19.58 1.78
CA ILE A 95 -17.29 -20.12 1.07
C ILE A 95 -17.46 -21.58 1.50
#